data_AF-A0A1Y3AYE2-F1
#
_entry.id   AF-A0A1Y3AYE2-F1
#
_cell.length_a   1.000
_cell.length_b   1.000
_cell.length_c   1.000
_cell.angle_alpha   90.00
_cell.angle_beta   90.00
_cell.angle_gamma   90.00
#
_symmetry.space_group_name_H-M   'P 1'
#
loop_
_entity.id
_entity.type
_entity.pdbx_description
1 polymer ?
#
loop_
_entity_poly.entity_id
_entity_poly.type
_entity_poly.pdbx_seq_one_letter_code
_entity_poly.pdbx_strand_id
1 'polypeptide(L)'
;MPLFGDQYDNAQRILEKGYGNRMNPYNFNDGELNKMIDEIFADQQMQQRCRQAAERIAKANSKEKACEKIESIMAKLKLNAH
;
A
#
# COMPACT_ATOMS: atom_id res chain seq x y z
N MET A 1 11.52 -3.09 -5.59
CA MET A 1 12.20 -2.70 -6.83
C MET A 1 11.15 -2.57 -7.94
N PRO A 2 10.83 -1.37 -8.43
CA PRO A 2 9.79 -1.18 -9.45
C PRO A 2 10.31 -1.51 -10.85
N LEU A 3 9.56 -2.27 -11.63
CA LEU A 3 9.93 -2.69 -12.99
C LEU A 3 9.08 -2.05 -14.08
N PHE A 4 7.79 -1.83 -13.82
CA PHE A 4 6.87 -1.30 -14.82
C PHE A 4 5.66 -0.58 -14.22
N GLY A 5 5.11 0.38 -14.97
CA GLY A 5 3.83 1.01 -14.69
C GLY A 5 3.75 1.70 -13.33
N ASP A 6 2.66 1.44 -12.61
CA ASP A 6 2.35 2.03 -11.30
C ASP A 6 3.31 1.59 -10.18
N GLN A 7 4.16 0.59 -10.42
CA GLN A 7 5.14 0.12 -9.44
C GLN A 7 6.10 1.23 -9.00
N TYR A 8 6.43 2.19 -9.88
CA TYR A 8 7.30 3.31 -9.55
C TYR A 8 6.72 4.19 -8.46
N ASP A 9 5.45 4.58 -8.62
CA ASP A 9 4.73 5.41 -7.65
C ASP A 9 4.44 4.63 -6.37
N ASN A 10 4.03 3.35 -6.49
CA ASN A 10 3.79 2.48 -5.34
C ASN A 10 5.06 2.30 -4.50
N ALA A 11 6.21 2.06 -5.13
CA ALA A 11 7.49 1.91 -4.42
C ALA A 11 7.94 3.23 -3.76
N GLN A 12 7.74 4.36 -4.44
CA GLN A 12 8.02 5.68 -3.89
C GLN A 12 7.13 5.95 -2.67
N ARG A 13 5.84 5.62 -2.76
CA ARG A 13 4.88 5.77 -1.68
C ARG A 13 5.20 4.90 -0.46
N ILE A 14 5.64 3.66 -0.68
CA ILE A 14 6.09 2.76 0.40
C ILE A 14 7.26 3.37 1.16
N LEU A 15 8.25 3.92 0.43
CA LEU A 15 9.41 4.61 1.03
C LEU A 15 8.97 5.84 1.83
N GLU A 16 8.19 6.73 1.22
CA GLU A 16 7.70 7.97 1.88
C GLU A 16 6.84 7.71 3.12
N LYS A 17 6.12 6.60 3.14
CA LYS A 17 5.30 6.19 4.28
C LYS A 17 6.05 5.34 5.31
N GLY A 18 7.31 5.03 5.03
CA GLY A 18 8.18 4.26 5.92
C GLY A 18 7.71 2.82 6.12
N TYR A 19 7.07 2.21 5.12
CA TYR A 19 6.65 0.79 5.15
C TYR A 19 7.63 -0.14 4.43
N GLY A 20 8.72 0.41 3.90
CA GLY A 20 9.73 -0.33 3.14
C GLY A 20 10.71 0.63 2.49
N ASN A 21 11.46 0.11 1.53
CA ASN A 21 12.48 0.86 0.80
C ASN A 21 12.26 0.76 -0.72
N ARG A 22 12.96 1.60 -1.49
CA ARG A 22 12.90 1.63 -2.96
C ARG A 22 14.31 1.45 -3.52
N MET A 23 14.48 0.39 -4.30
CA MET A 23 15.70 0.09 -5.05
C MET A 23 15.49 0.34 -6.55
N ASN A 24 16.50 0.89 -7.22
CA ASN A 24 16.50 1.04 -8.69
C ASN A 24 16.96 -0.28 -9.34
N PRO A 25 16.14 -0.95 -10.17
CA PRO A 25 16.51 -2.21 -10.82
C PRO A 25 17.65 -2.11 -11.83
N TYR A 26 17.95 -0.92 -12.34
CA TYR A 26 18.92 -0.72 -13.42
C TYR A 26 20.20 -0.03 -12.93
N ASN A 27 20.25 0.33 -11.64
CA ASN A 27 21.40 1.00 -11.04
C ASN A 27 21.52 0.56 -9.57
N PHE A 28 22.02 -0.66 -9.38
CA PHE A 28 22.37 -1.22 -8.08
C PHE A 28 23.68 -1.99 -8.18
N ASN A 29 24.40 -2.07 -7.06
CA ASN A 29 25.64 -2.81 -6.92
C ASN A 29 25.39 -4.19 -6.30
N ASP A 30 26.33 -5.10 -6.51
CA ASP A 30 26.33 -6.40 -5.84
C ASP A 30 26.23 -6.24 -4.31
N GLY A 31 25.35 -7.04 -3.70
CA GLY A 31 25.13 -7.04 -2.26
C GLY A 31 24.21 -5.93 -1.72
N GLU A 32 23.84 -4.92 -2.52
CA GLU A 32 22.90 -3.87 -2.06
C GLU A 32 21.52 -4.44 -1.70
N LEU A 33 21.06 -5.47 -2.41
CA LEU A 33 19.80 -6.13 -2.09
C LEU A 33 19.85 -6.82 -0.72
N ASN A 34 20.94 -7.55 -0.44
CA ASN A 34 21.13 -8.23 0.84
C ASN A 34 21.20 -7.21 1.98
N LYS A 35 21.99 -6.15 1.80
CA LYS A 35 22.08 -5.05 2.77
C LYS A 35 20.72 -4.41 3.04
N MET A 36 19.93 -4.14 2.00
CA MET A 36 18.59 -3.57 2.15
C MET A 36 17.64 -4.51 2.91
N ILE A 37 17.75 -5.82 2.68
CA ILE A 37 16.98 -6.82 3.42
C ILE A 37 17.36 -6.80 4.90
N ASP A 38 18.66 -6.78 5.22
CA ASP A 38 19.16 -6.71 6.60
C ASP A 38 18.69 -5.44 7.31
N GLU A 39 18.74 -4.28 6.63
CA GLU A 39 18.26 -3.00 7.15
C GLU A 39 16.76 -3.05 7.46
N ILE A 40 15.94 -3.63 6.58
CA ILE A 40 14.49 -3.80 6.80
C ILE A 40 14.23 -4.72 8.00
N PHE A 41 14.96 -5.81 8.14
CA PHE A 41 14.82 -6.72 9.29
C PHE A 41 15.30 -6.09 10.60
N ALA A 42 16.26 -5.16 10.56
CA ALA A 42 16.72 -4.45 11.74
C ALA A 42 15.78 -3.30 12.15
N ASP A 43 14.99 -2.72 11.24
CA ASP A 43 14.12 -1.57 11.53
C ASP A 43 12.85 -1.97 12.31
N GLN A 44 12.96 -2.00 13.63
CA GLN A 44 11.84 -2.27 14.54
C GLN A 44 10.69 -1.26 14.41
N GLN A 45 10.97 -0.01 14.04
CA GLN A 45 9.93 1.01 13.89
C GLN A 45 9.11 0.76 12.62
N MET A 46 9.76 0.39 11.52
CA MET A 46 9.09 -0.04 10.29
C MET A 46 8.21 -1.26 10.55
N GLN A 47 8.73 -2.26 11.25
CA GLN A 47 7.94 -3.44 11.63
C GLN A 47 6.71 -3.04 12.45
N GLN A 48 6.84 -2.11 13.39
CA GLN A 48 5.72 -1.65 14.19
C GLN A 48 4.67 -0.91 13.35
N ARG A 49 5.10 -0.04 12.41
CA ARG A 49 4.20 0.62 11.46
C ARG A 49 3.46 -0.39 10.60
N CYS A 50 4.16 -1.39 10.08
CA CYS A 50 3.55 -2.47 9.27
C CYS A 50 2.50 -3.26 10.08
N ARG A 51 2.79 -3.62 11.34
CA ARG A 51 1.83 -4.29 12.22
C ARG A 51 0.57 -3.46 12.44
N GLN A 52 0.73 -2.18 12.78
CA GLN A 52 -0.41 -1.27 12.99
C GLN A 52 -1.24 -1.08 11.71
N ALA A 53 -0.59 -0.96 10.54
CA ALA A 53 -1.28 -0.88 9.27
C ALA A 53 -2.06 -2.17 8.96
N ALA A 54 -1.46 -3.34 9.20
CA ALA A 54 -2.12 -4.63 9.02
C ALA A 54 -3.35 -4.77 9.92
N GLU A 55 -3.25 -4.43 11.20
CA GLU A 55 -4.39 -4.45 12.13
C GLU A 55 -5.51 -3.52 11.68
N ARG A 56 -5.18 -2.29 11.24
CA ARG A 56 -6.15 -1.33 10.73
C ARG A 56 -6.86 -1.85 9.49
N ILE A 57 -6.13 -2.46 8.57
CA ILE A 57 -6.69 -3.04 7.34
C ILE A 57 -7.61 -4.22 7.68
N ALA A 58 -7.18 -5.11 8.59
CA ALA A 58 -7.96 -6.27 9.01
C ALA A 58 -9.28 -5.89 9.71
N LYS A 59 -9.28 -4.80 10.48
CA LYS A 59 -10.47 -4.27 11.17
C LYS A 59 -11.35 -3.36 10.29
N ALA A 60 -10.92 -3.06 9.05
CA ALA A 60 -11.65 -2.14 8.20
C ALA A 60 -12.89 -2.81 7.58
N ASN A 61 -14.05 -2.15 7.68
CA ASN A 61 -15.29 -2.52 6.99
C ASN A 61 -15.46 -1.75 5.66
N SER A 62 -14.36 -1.57 4.93
CA SER A 62 -14.34 -0.72 3.73
C SER A 62 -15.17 -1.32 2.58
N LYS A 63 -15.28 -2.65 2.53
CA LYS A 63 -16.05 -3.36 1.49
C LYS A 63 -17.55 -3.13 1.69
N GLU A 64 -18.02 -3.31 2.92
CA GLU A 64 -19.42 -3.06 3.32
C GLU A 64 -19.80 -1.61 3.02
N LYS A 65 -18.95 -0.66 3.45
CA LYS A 65 -19.15 0.78 3.14
C LYS A 65 -19.16 1.09 1.64
N ALA A 66 -18.39 0.36 0.85
CA ALA A 66 -18.41 0.51 -0.61
C ALA A 66 -19.75 0.03 -1.18
N CYS A 67 -20.25 -1.13 -0.73
CA CYS A 67 -21.57 -1.65 -1.11
C CYS A 67 -22.68 -0.67 -0.73
N GLU A 68 -22.73 -0.21 0.52
CA GLU A 68 -23.73 0.77 1.00
C GLU A 68 -23.76 2.03 0.13
N LYS A 69 -22.58 2.54 -0.26
CA LYS A 69 -22.46 3.72 -1.13
C LYS A 69 -22.97 3.44 -2.54
N ILE A 70 -22.61 2.29 -3.12
CA ILE A 70 -23.07 1.89 -4.46
C ILE A 70 -24.61 1.75 -4.45
N GLU A 71 -25.17 1.08 -3.45
CA GLU A 71 -26.63 0.91 -3.29
C GLU A 71 -27.34 2.26 -3.13
N SER A 72 -26.79 3.17 -2.33
CA SER A 72 -27.32 4.53 -2.17
C SER A 72 -27.35 5.31 -3.49
N ILE A 73 -26.28 5.22 -4.29
CA ILE A 73 -26.21 5.85 -5.61
C ILE A 73 -27.28 5.25 -6.54
N MET A 74 -27.42 3.93 -6.56
CA MET A 74 -28.43 3.25 -7.37
C MET A 74 -29.86 3.62 -6.98
N ALA A 75 -30.16 3.72 -5.69
CA ALA A 75 -31.48 4.13 -5.21
C ALA A 75 -31.84 5.56 -5.65
N LYS A 76 -30.88 6.50 -5.56
CA LYS A 76 -31.06 7.89 -6.01
C LYS A 76 -31.30 7.98 -7.52
N LEU A 77 -30.55 7.21 -8.31
CA LEU A 77 -30.74 7.17 -9.77
C LEU A 77 -32.13 6.64 -10.15
N LYS A 78 -32.62 5.61 -9.46
CA LYS A 78 -33.98 5.09 -9.69
C LYS A 78 -35.08 6.11 -9.34
N LEU A 79 -34.91 6.87 -8.26
CA LEU A 79 -35.87 7.92 -7.87
C LEU A 79 -35.92 9.09 -8.85
N ASN A 80 -34.80 9.40 -9.52
CA ASN A 80 -34.72 10.50 -10.51
C ASN A 80 -35.15 10.07 -11.93
N ALA A 81 -35.37 8.79 -12.16
CA ALA A 81 -35.81 8.24 -13.45
C ALA A 81 -37.34 8.08 -13.55
N HIS A 82 -38.06 8.47 -12.49
CA HIS A 82 -39.52 8.56 -12.40
C HIS A 82 -39.93 10.02 -12.21
#